data_AF-A0AAW6M8Y1-F1
#
_entry.id   AF-A0AAW6M8Y1-F1
#
_cell.length_a   1.000
_cell.length_b   1.000
_cell.length_c   1.000
_cell.angle_alpha   90.00
_cell.angle_beta   90.00
_cell.angle_gamma   90.00
#
_symmetry.space_group_name_H-M   'P 1'
#
loop_
_entity.id
_entity.type
_entity.pdbx_description
1 polymer ?
#
loop_
_entity_poly.entity_id
_entity_poly.type
_entity_poly.pdbx_seq_one_letter_code
_entity_poly.pdbx_strand_id
1 'polypeptide(L)'
;RVKFLVGLFDTPYQTDLAGADKEIEKAENESLALQASRERLVLLKNENNVLPLDINNVKKIAVCGPNADEEGYAQTHYGPLAVEVTTVLEGIRQKAESK
;
A
#
# COMPACT_ATOMS: atom_id res chain seq x y z
N ARG A 1 -31.64 0.75 -21.70
CA ARG A 1 -31.24 -0.65 -21.42
C ARG A 1 -30.28 -0.75 -20.23
N VAL A 2 -29.03 -0.27 -20.30
CA VAL A 2 -28.03 -0.42 -19.21
C VAL A 2 -28.49 0.12 -17.85
N LYS A 3 -29.08 1.32 -17.81
CA LYS A 3 -29.61 1.93 -16.56
C LYS A 3 -30.64 1.04 -15.84
N PHE A 4 -31.48 0.33 -16.59
CA PHE A 4 -32.42 -0.64 -16.00
C PHE A 4 -31.70 -1.90 -15.51
N LEU A 5 -30.68 -2.39 -16.24
CA LEU A 5 -29.90 -3.57 -15.82
C LEU A 5 -29.13 -3.35 -14.50
N VAL A 6 -28.60 -2.15 -14.29
CA VAL A 6 -27.88 -1.79 -13.06
C VAL A 6 -28.81 -1.29 -11.94
N GLY A 7 -30.13 -1.38 -12.13
CA GLY A 7 -31.13 -1.03 -11.11
C GLY A 7 -31.31 0.48 -10.85
N LEU A 8 -30.77 1.36 -11.71
CA LEU A 8 -30.77 2.80 -11.45
C LEU A 8 -32.17 3.43 -11.40
N PHE A 9 -33.18 2.82 -12.02
CA PHE A 9 -34.56 3.31 -11.95
C PHE A 9 -35.33 2.79 -10.72
N ASP A 10 -34.86 1.71 -10.11
CA ASP A 10 -35.46 1.12 -8.91
C ASP A 10 -34.81 1.68 -7.63
N THR A 11 -33.49 1.80 -7.63
CA THR A 11 -32.68 2.36 -6.54
C THR A 11 -31.64 3.34 -7.11
N PRO A 12 -31.99 4.62 -7.29
CA PRO A 12 -31.18 5.55 -8.07
C PRO A 12 -29.89 6.01 -7.38
N TYR A 13 -29.82 5.95 -6.05
CA TYR A 13 -28.69 6.45 -5.27
C TYR A 13 -28.35 5.49 -4.14
N GLN A 14 -27.06 5.43 -3.78
CA GLN A 14 -26.63 4.83 -2.52
C GLN A 14 -26.99 5.79 -1.38
N THR A 15 -27.65 5.27 -0.35
CA THR A 15 -28.09 6.06 0.80
C THR A 15 -27.39 5.64 2.10
N ASP A 16 -26.73 4.49 2.12
CA ASP A 16 -25.96 4.03 3.27
C ASP A 16 -24.55 4.60 3.28
N LEU A 17 -24.45 5.87 3.67
CA LEU A 17 -23.17 6.57 3.79
C LEU A 17 -22.30 5.96 4.90
N ALA A 18 -22.92 5.60 6.04
CA ALA A 18 -22.21 4.98 7.16
C ALA A 18 -21.69 3.58 6.81
N GLY A 19 -22.39 2.83 5.97
CA GLY A 19 -21.91 1.57 5.40
C GLY A 19 -20.73 1.78 4.46
N ALA A 20 -20.78 2.81 3.60
CA ALA A 20 -19.64 3.14 2.72
C ALA A 20 -18.39 3.50 3.53
N ASP A 21 -18.52 4.31 4.58
CA ASP A 21 -17.41 4.70 5.46
C ASP A 21 -16.78 3.49 6.18
N LYS A 22 -17.57 2.46 6.49
CA LYS A 22 -17.06 1.21 7.09
C LYS A 22 -16.27 0.33 6.12
N GLU A 23 -16.53 0.47 4.82
CA GLU A 23 -15.90 -0.37 3.80
C GLU A 23 -14.56 0.20 3.31
N ILE A 24 -14.40 1.53 3.35
CA ILE A 24 -13.17 2.22 2.98
C ILE A 24 -12.08 1.92 4.04
N GLU A 25 -10.86 1.59 3.58
CA GLU A 25 -9.67 1.33 4.42
C GLU A 25 -9.89 0.29 5.55
N LYS A 26 -10.90 -0.58 5.44
CA LYS A 26 -11.09 -1.63 6.43
C LYS A 26 -9.88 -2.57 6.47
N ALA A 27 -9.59 -3.09 7.66
CA ALA A 27 -8.39 -3.87 7.93
C ALA A 27 -8.19 -5.06 6.97
N GLU A 28 -9.27 -5.71 6.53
CA GLU A 28 -9.21 -6.82 5.58
C GLU A 28 -8.75 -6.37 4.18
N ASN A 29 -9.20 -5.20 3.73
CA ASN A 29 -8.80 -4.64 2.44
C ASN A 29 -7.32 -4.23 2.47
N GLU A 30 -6.90 -3.56 3.54
CA GLU A 30 -5.50 -3.17 3.75
C GLU A 30 -4.58 -4.39 3.83
N SER A 31 -4.98 -5.43 4.55
CA SER A 31 -4.19 -6.67 4.63
C SER A 31 -4.03 -7.34 3.27
N LEU A 32 -5.08 -7.35 2.44
CA LEU A 32 -5.03 -7.92 1.10
C LEU A 32 -4.14 -7.09 0.17
N ALA A 33 -4.27 -5.75 0.22
CA ALA A 33 -3.44 -4.84 -0.55
C ALA A 33 -1.95 -4.99 -0.19
N LEU A 34 -1.64 -5.10 1.11
CA LEU A 34 -0.28 -5.35 1.60
C LEU A 34 0.27 -6.70 1.11
N GLN A 35 -0.54 -7.76 1.11
CA GLN A 35 -0.13 -9.05 0.58
C GLN A 35 0.19 -8.96 -0.91
N ALA A 36 -0.71 -8.40 -1.72
CA ALA A 36 -0.47 -8.20 -3.15
C ALA A 36 0.79 -7.36 -3.42
N SER A 37 1.04 -6.34 -2.60
CA SER A 37 2.25 -5.50 -2.71
C SER A 37 3.54 -6.27 -2.36
N ARG A 38 3.50 -7.23 -1.43
CA ARG A 38 4.65 -8.09 -1.12
C ARG A 38 4.93 -9.10 -2.23
N GLU A 39 3.89 -9.64 -2.85
CA GLU A 39 4.00 -10.65 -3.90
C GLU A 39 4.36 -10.08 -5.28
N ARG A 40 4.15 -8.78 -5.52
CA ARG A 40 4.51 -8.12 -6.80
C ARG A 40 5.98 -7.72 -6.93
N LEU A 41 6.78 -7.77 -5.86
CA LEU A 41 8.18 -7.35 -5.90
C LEU A 41 9.04 -8.37 -6.64
N VAL A 42 9.85 -7.89 -7.58
CA VAL A 42 10.75 -8.74 -8.38
C VAL A 42 12.20 -8.49 -8.00
N LEU A 43 12.88 -9.51 -7.49
CA LEU A 43 14.31 -9.48 -7.22
C LEU A 43 15.09 -9.73 -8.52
N LEU A 44 15.52 -8.65 -9.18
CA LEU A 44 16.20 -8.74 -10.48
C LEU A 44 17.63 -9.30 -10.38
N LYS A 45 18.34 -9.04 -9.28
CA LYS A 45 19.74 -9.42 -9.09
C LYS A 45 20.04 -9.61 -7.61
N ASN A 46 20.77 -10.68 -7.28
CA ASN A 46 21.26 -10.94 -5.92
C ASN A 46 22.66 -11.59 -5.97
N GLU A 47 23.66 -10.83 -6.40
CA GLU A 47 25.05 -11.31 -6.38
C GLU A 47 25.55 -11.49 -4.95
N ASN A 48 26.39 -12.51 -4.73
CA ASN A 48 26.99 -12.82 -3.43
C ASN A 48 26.00 -13.07 -2.28
N ASN A 49 24.72 -13.35 -2.58
CA ASN A 49 23.67 -13.58 -1.59
C ASN A 49 23.56 -12.44 -0.56
N VAL A 50 23.64 -11.19 -1.03
CA VAL A 50 23.53 -10.01 -0.15
C VAL A 50 22.18 -9.95 0.56
N LEU A 51 21.10 -10.36 -0.12
CA LEU A 51 19.77 -10.45 0.47
C LEU A 51 19.40 -11.89 0.84
N PRO A 52 18.64 -12.10 1.95
CA PRO A 52 18.12 -11.07 2.86
C PRO A 52 19.20 -10.49 3.78
N LEU A 53 19.04 -9.22 4.17
CA LEU A 53 19.96 -8.58 5.13
C LEU A 53 19.80 -9.22 6.52
N ASP A 54 20.92 -9.55 7.16
CA ASP A 54 20.92 -9.91 8.58
C ASP A 54 20.85 -8.64 9.43
N ILE A 55 19.65 -8.32 9.88
CA ILE A 55 19.39 -7.10 10.63
C ILE A 55 20.18 -7.05 11.94
N ASN A 56 20.46 -8.19 12.57
CA ASN A 56 21.20 -8.24 13.84
C ASN A 56 22.66 -7.79 13.67
N ASN A 57 23.24 -8.06 12.50
CA ASN A 57 24.62 -7.70 12.16
C ASN A 57 24.76 -6.30 11.54
N VAL A 58 23.67 -5.73 11.01
CA VAL A 58 23.68 -4.39 10.42
C VAL A 58 23.47 -3.32 11.51
N LYS A 59 24.47 -2.44 11.69
CA LYS A 59 24.41 -1.36 12.72
C LYS A 59 23.70 -0.10 12.24
N LYS A 60 23.83 0.23 10.95
CA LYS A 60 23.26 1.43 10.33
C LYS A 60 22.88 1.12 8.89
N ILE A 61 21.74 1.64 8.45
CA ILE A 61 21.26 1.54 7.08
C ILE A 61 21.16 2.98 6.54
N ALA A 62 21.82 3.25 5.42
CA ALA A 62 21.62 4.48 4.68
C ALA A 62 20.49 4.25 3.65
N VAL A 63 19.42 5.03 3.74
CA VAL A 63 18.33 5.03 2.75
C VAL A 63 18.44 6.33 1.97
N CYS A 64 18.71 6.23 0.67
CA CYS A 64 19.06 7.37 -0.17
C CYS A 64 18.32 7.32 -1.52
N GLY A 65 18.11 8.49 -2.11
CA GLY A 65 17.46 8.66 -3.42
C GLY A 65 16.17 9.48 -3.33
N PRO A 66 15.68 10.03 -4.45
CA PRO A 66 14.52 10.92 -4.46
C PRO A 66 13.23 10.22 -4.02
N ASN A 67 13.11 8.90 -4.20
CA ASN A 67 11.93 8.12 -3.83
C ASN A 67 12.03 7.48 -2.43
N ALA A 68 13.07 7.79 -1.65
CA ALA A 68 13.29 7.17 -0.36
C ALA A 68 12.19 7.51 0.65
N ASP A 69 11.73 8.76 0.64
CA ASP A 69 10.74 9.30 1.57
C ASP A 69 9.68 10.10 0.81
N GLU A 70 9.16 9.50 -0.26
CA GLU A 70 8.21 10.10 -1.19
C GLU A 70 6.90 9.31 -1.17
N GLU A 71 5.75 9.98 -1.14
CA GLU A 71 4.42 9.35 -1.08
C GLU A 71 3.68 9.40 -2.43
N GLY A 72 4.07 10.30 -3.34
CA GLY A 72 3.37 10.56 -4.59
C GLY A 72 3.36 9.40 -5.60
N TYR A 73 4.04 8.28 -5.30
CA TYR A 73 3.89 7.06 -6.10
C TYR A 73 2.59 6.29 -5.81
N ALA A 74 2.01 6.49 -4.61
CA ALA A 74 0.79 5.83 -4.18
C ALA A 74 -0.42 6.76 -4.28
N GLN A 75 -0.21 8.04 -3.99
CA GLN A 75 -1.21 9.08 -4.17
C GLN A 75 -1.15 9.60 -5.62
N THR A 76 -2.30 9.99 -6.19
CA THR A 76 -2.45 10.48 -7.59
C THR A 76 -2.38 9.39 -8.68
N HIS A 77 -2.52 9.75 -9.96
CA HIS A 77 -2.50 8.82 -11.11
C HIS A 77 -3.48 7.63 -11.01
N TYR A 78 -4.75 7.90 -10.67
CA TYR A 78 -5.78 6.88 -10.39
C TYR A 78 -5.63 6.14 -9.05
N GLY A 79 -4.66 6.53 -8.22
CA GLY A 79 -4.59 6.18 -6.81
C GLY A 79 -5.49 7.06 -5.93
N PRO A 80 -5.73 6.64 -4.68
CA PRO A 80 -6.47 7.42 -3.70
C PRO A 80 -5.76 8.76 -3.36
N LEU A 81 -6.54 9.75 -2.92
CA LEU A 81 -6.03 11.12 -2.65
C LEU A 81 -5.84 11.43 -1.16
N ALA A 82 -6.49 10.68 -0.26
CA ALA A 82 -6.51 10.98 1.17
C ALA A 82 -6.38 9.68 1.96
N VAL A 83 -5.26 9.00 1.79
CA VAL A 83 -4.93 7.75 2.48
C VAL A 83 -3.53 7.86 3.05
N GLU A 84 -3.29 7.16 4.15
CA GLU A 84 -1.96 7.06 4.73
C GLU A 84 -1.06 6.20 3.82
N VAL A 85 0.18 6.66 3.61
CA VAL A 85 1.16 5.95 2.77
C VAL A 85 2.42 5.72 3.58
N THR A 86 2.79 4.46 3.75
CA THR A 86 4.11 4.12 4.29
C THR A 86 5.17 4.26 3.22
N THR A 87 6.10 5.20 3.40
CA THR A 87 7.25 5.39 2.49
C THR A 87 8.28 4.26 2.64
N VAL A 88 9.24 4.16 1.71
CA VAL A 88 10.34 3.18 1.81
C VAL A 88 11.17 3.40 3.08
N LEU A 89 11.51 4.66 3.38
CA LEU A 89 12.25 5.04 4.58
C LEU A 89 11.49 4.65 5.84
N GLU A 90 10.18 4.95 5.89
CA GLU A 90 9.35 4.63 7.04
C GLU A 90 9.23 3.11 7.24
N GLY A 91 8.95 2.35 6.18
CA GLY A 91 8.85 0.89 6.27
C GLY A 91 10.15 0.23 6.72
N ILE A 92 11.31 0.73 6.26
CA ILE A 92 12.63 0.26 6.72
C ILE A 92 12.84 0.62 8.20
N ARG A 93 12.47 1.84 8.63
CA ARG A 93 12.57 2.25 10.05
C ARG A 93 11.72 1.36 10.94
N GLN A 94 10.43 1.20 10.64
CA GLN A 94 9.52 0.34 11.40
C GLN A 94 10.06 -1.11 11.54
N LYS A 95 10.65 -1.65 10.46
CA LYS A 95 11.23 -2.98 10.48
C LYS A 95 12.54 -3.07 11.29
N ALA A 96 13.35 -2.01 11.27
CA ALA A 96 14.65 -1.96 11.96
C ALA A 96 14.53 -1.58 13.45
N GLU A 97 13.48 -0.88 13.84
CA GLU A 97 13.14 -0.58 15.24
C GLU A 97 12.63 -1.82 15.98
N SER A 98 12.10 -2.81 15.27
CA SER A 98 11.71 -4.12 15.83
C SER A 98 12.91 -5.02 16.21
N LYS A 99 14.07 -4.41 16.48
CA LYS A 99 15.30 -5.06 16.97
C LYS A 99 15.25 -5.34 18.47
#